data_AF-A0A3R7FJ21-F1
#
_entry.id   AF-A0A3R7FJ21-F1
#
_cell.length_a   1.000
_cell.length_b   1.000
_cell.length_c   1.000
_cell.angle_alpha   90.00
_cell.angle_beta   90.00
_cell.angle_gamma   90.00
#
_symmetry.space_group_name_H-M   'P 1'
#
loop_
_entity.id
_entity.type
_entity.pdbx_description
1 polymer ?
#
loop_
_entity_poly.entity_id
_entity_poly.type
_entity_poly.pdbx_seq_one_letter_code
_entity_poly.pdbx_strand_id
1 'polypeptide(L)'
;MKKDKKEVIMYRMVKEKSIIVVLGVLVLFAATAMAQPQPPTPFRIYGWVNNSTGAPVLNPNVTITNLNTSEVFIAETSTSSNYYEVVTSSENVSAGNVLHFNASNGGTAEFDHTVTQAEM
;
A
#
# COMPACT_ATOMS: atom_id res chain seq x y z
N MET A 1 -42.92 -65.21 44.38
CA MET A 1 -41.85 -64.57 43.58
C MET A 1 -42.02 -63.05 43.69
N LYS A 2 -41.27 -62.41 44.59
CA LYS A 2 -41.30 -60.93 44.76
C LYS A 2 -40.38 -60.33 43.70
N LYS A 3 -40.94 -59.68 42.67
CA LYS A 3 -40.14 -58.85 41.76
C LYS A 3 -39.59 -57.68 42.55
N ASP A 4 -38.28 -57.54 42.52
CA ASP A 4 -37.54 -56.52 43.24
C ASP A 4 -37.91 -55.13 42.72
N LYS A 5 -38.21 -54.19 43.63
CA LYS A 5 -38.65 -52.82 43.30
C LYS A 5 -37.59 -52.06 42.49
N LYS A 6 -36.36 -52.59 42.40
CA LYS A 6 -35.23 -52.05 41.65
C LYS A 6 -35.32 -52.27 40.13
N GLU A 7 -35.94 -53.36 39.67
CA GLU A 7 -36.07 -53.62 38.22
C GLU A 7 -37.07 -52.69 37.53
N VAL A 8 -38.14 -52.29 38.23
CA VAL A 8 -39.15 -51.37 37.66
C VAL A 8 -38.59 -49.94 37.48
N ILE A 9 -37.55 -49.58 38.25
CA ILE A 9 -36.90 -48.26 38.18
C ILE A 9 -35.87 -48.22 37.04
N MET A 10 -35.22 -49.35 36.71
CA MET A 10 -34.24 -49.45 35.61
C MET A 10 -34.83 -49.17 34.23
N TYR A 11 -36.14 -49.41 34.02
CA TYR A 11 -36.79 -49.20 32.72
C TYR A 11 -37.48 -47.84 32.54
N ARG A 12 -37.57 -46.98 33.57
CA ARG A 12 -38.20 -45.64 33.46
C ARG A 12 -37.21 -44.49 33.24
N MET A 13 -35.98 -44.77 32.82
CA MET A 13 -35.00 -43.74 32.42
C MET A 13 -34.68 -43.80 30.92
N VAL A 14 -35.71 -43.95 30.07
CA VAL A 14 -35.64 -43.65 28.62
C VAL A 14 -36.45 -42.38 28.36
N LYS A 15 -36.11 -41.31 29.07
CA LYS A 15 -36.47 -39.93 28.70
C LYS A 15 -35.62 -39.02 29.54
N GLU A 16 -34.90 -38.13 28.86
CA GLU A 16 -34.09 -37.05 29.44
C GLU A 16 -32.71 -37.45 29.97
N LYS A 17 -31.78 -37.69 29.02
CA LYS A 17 -30.43 -37.10 28.95
C LYS A 17 -29.59 -37.95 28.00
N SER A 18 -29.85 -37.80 26.70
CA SER A 18 -28.92 -38.24 25.68
C SER A 18 -27.64 -37.41 25.80
N ILE A 19 -26.66 -37.91 26.56
CA ILE A 19 -25.29 -37.40 26.48
C ILE A 19 -24.72 -37.95 25.17
N ILE A 20 -24.93 -37.18 24.10
CA ILE A 20 -24.21 -37.37 22.86
C ILE A 20 -22.78 -36.91 23.17
N VAL A 21 -21.88 -37.86 23.44
CA VAL A 21 -20.45 -37.58 23.39
C VAL A 21 -20.07 -37.50 21.91
N VAL A 22 -20.37 -36.36 21.29
CA VAL A 22 -19.69 -35.96 20.06
C VAL A 22 -18.27 -35.66 20.50
N LEU A 23 -17.34 -36.57 20.19
CA LEU A 23 -15.92 -36.25 20.16
C LEU A 23 -15.74 -35.13 19.13
N GLY A 24 -15.87 -33.90 19.60
CA GLY A 24 -15.67 -32.70 18.82
C GLY A 24 -14.20 -32.66 18.42
N VAL A 25 -13.92 -33.09 17.19
CA VAL A 25 -12.71 -32.69 16.50
C VAL A 25 -12.85 -31.19 16.28
N LEU A 26 -12.38 -30.42 17.26
CA LEU A 26 -12.22 -28.98 17.14
C LEU A 26 -11.05 -28.76 16.18
N VAL A 27 -11.35 -28.78 14.88
CA VAL A 27 -10.39 -28.37 13.84
C VAL A 27 -10.18 -26.87 14.06
N LEU A 28 -9.14 -26.54 14.82
CA LEU A 28 -8.60 -25.19 14.87
C LEU A 28 -8.07 -24.88 13.48
N PHE A 29 -8.89 -24.24 12.64
CA PHE A 29 -8.37 -23.50 11.50
C PHE A 29 -7.58 -22.33 12.09
N ALA A 30 -6.28 -22.53 12.29
CA ALA A 30 -5.36 -21.43 12.48
C ALA A 30 -5.47 -20.57 11.22
N ALA A 31 -6.22 -19.48 11.30
CA ALA A 31 -6.29 -18.50 10.26
C ALA A 31 -4.89 -17.90 10.13
N THR A 32 -4.09 -18.44 9.21
CA THR A 32 -2.89 -17.77 8.74
C THR A 32 -3.39 -16.47 8.11
N ALA A 33 -3.23 -15.35 8.80
CA ALA A 33 -3.40 -14.04 8.23
C ALA A 33 -2.37 -13.92 7.11
N MET A 34 -2.79 -14.22 5.88
CA MET A 34 -2.02 -13.96 4.68
C MET A 34 -1.81 -12.44 4.68
N ALA A 35 -0.57 -11.97 4.85
CA ALA A 35 -0.25 -10.56 4.71
C ALA A 35 -0.69 -10.14 3.30
N GLN A 36 -1.77 -9.38 3.21
CA GLN A 36 -2.24 -8.87 1.95
C GLN A 36 -1.24 -7.81 1.48
N PRO A 37 -0.81 -7.80 0.21
CA PRO A 37 0.05 -6.74 -0.30
C PRO A 37 -0.58 -5.39 0.02
N GLN A 38 0.14 -4.53 0.72
CA GLN A 38 -0.32 -3.17 0.95
C GLN A 38 -0.32 -2.44 -0.39
N PRO A 39 -1.37 -1.66 -0.70
CA PRO A 39 -1.37 -0.89 -1.92
C PRO A 39 -0.20 0.10 -1.91
N PRO A 40 0.42 0.38 -3.07
CA PRO A 40 1.42 1.45 -3.19
C PRO A 40 0.92 2.76 -2.58
N THR A 41 1.81 3.43 -1.84
CA THR A 41 1.52 4.76 -1.29
C THR A 41 1.73 5.80 -2.39
N PRO A 42 0.77 6.73 -2.62
CA PRO A 42 0.98 7.81 -3.58
C PRO A 42 2.20 8.64 -3.24
N PHE A 43 3.02 8.95 -4.23
CA PHE A 43 4.23 9.76 -4.10
C PHE A 43 4.17 10.93 -5.08
N ARG A 44 4.34 12.16 -4.57
CA ARG A 44 4.12 13.39 -5.33
C ARG A 44 5.42 14.17 -5.46
N ILE A 45 5.88 14.38 -6.69
CA ILE A 45 7.05 15.20 -6.99
C ILE A 45 6.55 16.51 -7.60
N TYR A 46 6.91 17.66 -7.04
CA TYR A 46 6.44 18.94 -7.54
C TYR A 46 7.46 20.05 -7.29
N GLY A 47 7.30 21.16 -8.00
CA GLY A 47 8.15 22.33 -7.82
C GLY A 47 7.79 23.47 -8.77
N TRP A 48 8.64 24.49 -8.77
CA TRP A 48 8.52 25.67 -9.62
C TRP A 48 9.78 25.87 -10.44
N VAL A 49 9.62 26.24 -11.71
CA VAL A 49 10.74 26.55 -12.60
C VAL A 49 10.91 28.06 -12.70
N ASN A 50 12.06 28.55 -12.24
CA ASN A 50 12.43 29.96 -12.32
C ASN A 50 13.69 30.12 -13.18
N ASN A 51 13.81 31.25 -13.87
CA ASN A 51 15.02 31.57 -14.62
C ASN A 51 16.14 32.08 -13.68
N SER A 52 17.31 32.38 -14.24
CA SER A 52 18.46 32.86 -13.46
C SER A 52 18.25 34.19 -12.73
N THR A 53 17.26 34.98 -13.11
CA THR A 53 16.88 36.22 -12.40
C THR A 53 15.80 35.97 -11.35
N GLY A 54 15.37 34.72 -11.14
CA GLY A 54 14.30 34.33 -10.23
C GLY A 54 12.88 34.54 -10.76
N ALA A 55 12.71 34.96 -12.01
CA ALA A 55 11.39 35.14 -12.61
C ALA A 55 10.78 33.80 -13.05
N PRO A 56 9.44 33.63 -12.97
CA PRO A 56 8.77 32.39 -13.32
C PRO A 56 8.90 32.07 -14.81
N VAL A 57 9.25 30.82 -15.12
CA VAL A 57 9.24 30.28 -16.49
C VAL A 57 7.90 29.60 -16.72
N LEU A 58 7.01 30.23 -17.49
CA LEU A 58 5.69 29.68 -17.78
C LEU A 58 5.78 28.50 -18.74
N ASN A 59 4.89 27.52 -18.60
CA ASN A 59 4.83 26.33 -19.45
C ASN A 59 6.19 25.59 -19.58
N PRO A 60 6.86 25.28 -18.46
CA PRO A 60 8.10 24.52 -18.55
C PRO A 60 7.81 23.12 -19.10
N ASN A 61 8.79 22.53 -19.76
CA ASN A 61 8.85 21.08 -19.96
C ASN A 61 9.72 20.52 -18.84
N VAL A 62 9.19 19.60 -18.03
CA VAL A 62 9.96 18.95 -16.96
C VAL A 62 9.90 17.44 -17.14
N THR A 63 11.07 16.83 -17.27
CA THR A 63 11.26 15.38 -17.29
C THR A 63 12.08 14.99 -16.07
N ILE A 64 11.66 13.93 -15.39
CA ILE A 64 12.34 13.41 -14.21
C ILE A 64 12.69 11.95 -14.48
N THR A 65 13.97 11.60 -14.39
CA THR A 65 14.43 10.22 -14.57
C THR A 65 14.89 9.67 -13.25
N ASN A 66 14.30 8.56 -12.80
CA ASN A 66 14.86 7.79 -11.71
C ASN A 66 16.08 7.03 -12.22
N LEU A 67 17.29 7.49 -11.89
CA LEU A 67 18.53 6.90 -12.40
C LEU A 67 18.76 5.47 -11.89
N ASN A 68 18.10 5.07 -10.79
CA ASN A 68 18.23 3.73 -10.23
C ASN A 68 17.36 2.71 -10.98
N THR A 69 16.20 3.11 -11.50
CA THR A 69 15.25 2.22 -12.19
C THR A 69 15.18 2.48 -13.70
N SER A 70 15.80 3.57 -14.18
CA SER A 70 15.66 4.12 -15.53
C SER A 70 14.23 4.54 -15.89
N GLU A 71 13.33 4.59 -14.91
CA GLU A 71 11.95 5.05 -15.14
C GLU A 71 11.93 6.55 -15.40
N VAL A 72 11.09 6.98 -16.34
CA VAL A 72 10.99 8.37 -16.77
C VAL A 72 9.57 8.89 -16.48
N PHE A 73 9.50 10.00 -15.75
CA PHE A 73 8.27 10.69 -15.45
C PHE A 73 8.23 12.01 -16.23
N ILE A 74 7.17 12.22 -17.00
CA ILE A 74 6.88 13.50 -17.66
C ILE A 74 5.95 14.27 -16.74
N ALA A 75 6.35 15.46 -16.30
CA ALA A 75 5.55 16.25 -15.40
C ALA A 75 4.36 16.89 -16.13
N GLU A 76 3.23 16.96 -15.43
CA GLU A 76 2.11 17.79 -15.81
C GLU A 76 2.45 19.26 -15.56
N THR A 77 2.17 20.10 -16.56
CA THR A 77 2.42 21.54 -16.54
C THR A 77 1.25 22.30 -17.16
N SER A 78 1.27 23.64 -17.05
CA SER A 78 0.23 24.52 -17.59
C SER A 78 0.84 25.70 -18.31
N THR A 79 0.15 26.19 -19.34
CA THR A 79 0.60 27.30 -20.18
C THR A 79 0.75 28.62 -19.44
N SER A 80 0.05 28.78 -18.31
CA SER A 80 0.01 30.00 -17.50
C SER A 80 0.73 29.88 -16.16
N SER A 81 1.44 28.79 -15.91
CA SER A 81 2.11 28.51 -14.63
C SER A 81 3.55 28.06 -14.83
N ASN A 82 4.40 28.34 -13.84
CA ASN A 82 5.74 27.79 -13.73
C ASN A 82 5.81 26.54 -12.84
N TYR A 83 4.66 26.08 -12.35
CA TYR A 83 4.54 24.89 -11.53
C TYR A 83 4.54 23.61 -12.39
N TYR A 84 5.17 22.56 -11.87
CA TYR A 84 5.11 21.22 -12.43
C TYR A 84 4.77 20.19 -11.34
N GLU A 85 4.18 19.06 -11.76
CA GLU A 85 3.85 17.96 -10.87
C GLU A 85 3.94 16.59 -11.55
N VAL A 86 4.34 15.59 -10.78
CA VAL A 86 4.22 14.17 -11.10
C VAL A 86 3.54 13.51 -9.91
N VAL A 87 2.48 12.74 -10.18
CA VAL A 87 1.87 11.83 -9.21
C VAL A 87 2.23 10.40 -9.61
N THR A 88 3.01 9.75 -8.76
CA THR A 88 3.47 8.37 -8.91
C THR A 88 3.26 7.61 -7.60
N SER A 89 4.04 6.58 -7.32
CA SER A 89 3.90 5.81 -6.09
C SER A 89 5.22 5.32 -5.50
N SER A 90 5.13 4.77 -4.29
CA SER A 90 6.22 4.10 -3.58
C SER A 90 6.77 2.86 -4.30
N GLU A 91 6.10 2.35 -5.35
CA GLU A 91 6.65 1.29 -6.20
C GLU A 91 7.68 1.82 -7.21
N ASN A 92 7.57 3.09 -7.59
CA ASN A 92 8.38 3.71 -8.64
C ASN A 92 9.52 4.56 -8.07
N VAL A 93 9.33 5.07 -6.85
CA VAL A 93 10.29 5.92 -6.15
C VAL A 93 10.47 5.39 -4.73
N SER A 94 11.72 5.31 -4.29
CA SER A 94 12.09 4.86 -2.94
C SER A 94 13.21 5.74 -2.36
N ALA A 95 13.30 5.78 -1.03
CA ALA A 95 14.44 6.41 -0.36
C ALA A 95 15.77 5.84 -0.89
N GLY A 96 16.73 6.73 -1.14
CA GLY A 96 18.02 6.42 -1.75
C GLY A 96 18.02 6.39 -3.29
N ASN A 97 16.86 6.49 -3.95
CA ASN A 97 16.83 6.72 -5.40
C ASN A 97 17.33 8.12 -5.73
N VAL A 98 18.06 8.24 -6.85
CA VAL A 98 18.52 9.50 -7.40
C VAL A 98 17.60 9.86 -8.57
N LEU A 99 16.89 10.97 -8.41
CA LEU A 99 16.03 11.54 -9.43
C LEU A 99 16.80 12.64 -10.16
N HIS A 100 17.01 12.46 -11.46
CA HIS A 100 17.57 13.47 -12.34
C HIS A 100 16.45 14.32 -12.92
N PHE A 101 16.45 15.61 -12.61
CA PHE A 101 15.49 16.58 -13.12
C PHE A 101 16.08 17.28 -14.34
N ASN A 102 15.28 17.36 -15.41
CA ASN A 102 15.57 18.17 -16.59
C ASN A 102 14.38 19.11 -16.85
N ALA A 103 14.59 20.40 -16.65
CA ALA A 103 13.61 21.43 -16.94
C ALA A 103 14.04 22.26 -18.15
N SER A 104 13.13 22.51 -19.09
CA SER A 104 13.43 23.30 -20.28
C SER A 104 12.27 24.15 -20.80
N ASN A 105 12.59 25.36 -21.27
CA ASN A 105 11.70 26.22 -22.05
C ASN A 105 12.50 27.29 -22.81
N GLY A 106 13.19 26.89 -23.88
CA GLY A 106 14.14 27.76 -24.61
C GLY A 106 15.53 27.89 -23.96
N GLY A 107 15.69 27.41 -22.73
CA GLY A 107 16.94 27.07 -22.06
C GLY A 107 16.78 25.79 -21.24
N THR A 108 17.84 25.27 -20.64
CA THR A 108 17.82 24.04 -19.83
C THR A 108 18.38 24.26 -18.43
N ALA A 109 17.83 23.53 -17.46
CA ALA A 109 18.36 23.41 -16.11
C ALA A 109 18.27 21.95 -15.68
N GLU A 110 19.36 21.43 -15.14
CA GLU A 110 19.47 20.03 -14.74
C GLU A 110 20.07 19.92 -13.34
N PHE A 111 19.53 19.02 -12.53
CA PHE A 111 20.06 18.71 -11.21
C PHE A 111 19.60 17.32 -10.75
N ASP A 112 20.37 16.75 -9.82
CA ASP A 112 20.02 15.48 -9.19
C ASP A 112 19.49 15.71 -7.77
N HIS A 113 18.51 14.90 -7.37
CA HIS A 113 18.01 14.83 -6.00
C HIS A 113 18.02 13.40 -5.50
N THR A 114 18.64 13.16 -4.34
CA THR A 114 18.55 11.86 -3.67
C THR A 114 17.34 11.86 -2.75
N VAL A 115 16.37 10.99 -3.03
CA VAL A 115 15.16 10.85 -2.22
C VAL A 115 15.55 10.41 -0.82
N THR A 116 15.08 11.13 0.18
CA THR A 116 15.36 10.84 1.58
C THR A 116 14.21 10.06 2.22
N GLN A 117 14.49 9.40 3.34
CA GLN A 117 13.45 8.70 4.10
C GLN A 117 12.34 9.64 4.62
N ALA A 118 12.65 10.93 4.81
CA ALA A 118 11.69 11.93 5.25
C ALA A 118 10.71 12.38 4.15
N GLU A 119 11.01 12.09 2.89
CA GLU A 119 10.18 12.41 1.74
C GLU A 119 9.24 11.26 1.35
N MET A 120 9.48 10.05 1.88
CA MET A 120 8.69 8.84 1.65
C MET A 120 7.49 8.71 2.57
#